data_AF-A0A3C1PKH9-F1
#
_entry.id   AF-A0A3C1PKH9-F1
#
_cell.length_a   1.000
_cell.length_b   1.000
_cell.length_c   1.000
_cell.angle_alpha   90.00
_cell.angle_beta   90.00
_cell.angle_gamma   90.00
#
_symmetry.space_group_name_H-M   'P 1'
#
loop_
_entity.id
_entity.type
_entity.pdbx_description
1 polymer ?
#
loop_
_entity_poly.entity_id
_entity_poly.type
_entity_poly.pdbx_seq_one_letter_code
_entity_poly.pdbx_strand_id
1 'polypeptide(L)'
;GFSRNENKKLIKKYAYLLLATVLSTLAVNLLQYLQTGKFFAIFEVLSSWNNQLRIPEFPLTTWDSYRLLWLDSAAFLVGAFALFFLLRFFILKLKKFHFGIEPALAFSLAYLFVVPFYMLWFAGVDAGGGTSIFSLNRYIFATPFFSIFLLHVLHATNFNKNTLLGFALVLTVVLVMYGFPQYTWGLLTKVSGAENRFLQLTGVIVMAFGLLFTTHKRHGNKAVFVLYLLNVFLQLKLFTAWINGSWVG
;
A
#
# COMPACT_ATOMS: atom_id res chain seq x y z
N GLY A 1 1.26 -35.16 -1.47
CA GLY A 1 1.29 -34.72 -0.06
C GLY A 1 2.72 -34.62 0.39
N PHE A 2 3.06 -33.58 1.16
CA PHE A 2 4.43 -33.34 1.64
C PHE A 2 4.88 -34.44 2.62
N SER A 3 6.19 -34.73 2.63
CA SER A 3 6.78 -35.67 3.59
C SER A 3 6.65 -35.14 5.03
N ARG A 4 6.63 -36.03 6.02
CA ARG A 4 6.54 -35.65 7.45
C ARG A 4 7.64 -34.66 7.88
N ASN A 5 8.82 -34.72 7.25
CA ASN A 5 9.92 -33.79 7.49
C ASN A 5 9.72 -32.43 6.83
N GLU A 6 9.14 -32.37 5.63
CA GLU A 6 8.78 -31.10 4.98
C GLU A 6 7.68 -30.36 5.75
N ASN A 7 6.69 -31.08 6.26
CA ASN A 7 5.64 -30.51 7.11
C ASN A 7 6.22 -29.89 8.39
N LYS A 8 7.16 -30.57 9.07
CA LYS A 8 7.85 -30.01 10.24
C LYS A 8 8.62 -28.74 9.91
N LYS A 9 9.32 -28.69 8.77
CA LYS A 9 10.04 -27.49 8.30
C LYS A 9 9.09 -26.32 8.02
N LEU A 10 7.95 -26.59 7.37
CA LEU A 10 6.93 -25.58 7.09
C LEU A 10 6.30 -25.03 8.38
N ILE A 11 5.92 -25.90 9.31
CA ILE A 11 5.37 -25.50 10.62
C ILE A 11 6.37 -24.60 11.34
N LYS A 12 7.65 -25.00 11.39
CA LYS A 12 8.71 -24.22 12.03
C LYS A 12 8.87 -22.85 11.37
N LYS A 13 8.85 -22.78 10.03
CA LYS A 13 8.90 -21.53 9.27
C LYS A 13 7.71 -20.61 9.62
N TYR A 14 6.49 -21.13 9.61
CA TYR A 14 5.30 -20.34 9.94
C TYR A 14 5.28 -19.90 11.41
N ALA A 15 5.77 -20.75 12.32
CA ALA A 15 5.92 -20.38 13.73
C ALA A 15 6.90 -19.20 13.91
N TYR A 16 8.04 -19.20 13.19
CA TYR A 16 8.95 -18.06 13.21
C TYR A 16 8.34 -16.78 12.64
N LEU A 17 7.60 -16.88 11.53
CA LEU A 17 6.92 -15.73 10.94
C LEU A 17 5.83 -15.18 11.87
N LEU A 18 5.06 -16.06 12.50
CA LEU A 18 4.04 -15.67 13.49
C LEU A 18 4.70 -14.99 14.70
N LEU A 19 5.78 -15.58 15.23
CA LEU A 19 6.52 -15.01 16.35
C LEU A 19 7.08 -13.62 16.00
N ALA A 20 7.66 -13.46 14.82
CA ALA A 20 8.15 -12.15 14.36
C ALA A 20 7.04 -11.10 14.30
N THR A 21 5.85 -11.46 13.79
CA THR A 21 4.68 -10.57 13.74
C THR A 21 4.18 -10.20 15.14
N VAL A 22 4.12 -11.17 16.06
CA VAL A 22 3.70 -10.94 17.45
C VAL A 22 4.69 -10.01 18.15
N LEU A 23 5.99 -10.30 18.08
CA LEU A 23 7.03 -9.47 18.70
C LEU A 23 7.05 -8.05 18.12
N SER A 24 6.87 -7.90 16.81
CA SER A 24 6.79 -6.57 16.18
C SER A 24 5.59 -5.78 16.67
N THR A 25 4.43 -6.41 16.78
CA THR A 25 3.20 -5.80 17.33
C THR A 25 3.38 -5.40 18.79
N LEU A 26 4.02 -6.25 19.60
CA LEU A 26 4.31 -5.96 21.00
C LEU A 26 5.31 -4.81 21.15
N ALA A 27 6.34 -4.75 20.31
CA ALA A 27 7.28 -3.63 20.28
C ALA A 27 6.59 -2.29 19.99
N VAL A 28 5.69 -2.25 19.01
CA VAL A 28 4.91 -1.03 18.71
C VAL A 28 4.02 -0.64 19.88
N ASN A 29 3.32 -1.60 20.51
CA ASN A 29 2.49 -1.31 21.68
C ASN A 29 3.32 -0.83 22.89
N LEU A 30 4.52 -1.38 23.09
CA LEU A 30 5.44 -0.92 24.13
C LEU A 30 5.91 0.51 23.87
N LEU A 31 6.28 0.85 22.63
CA LEU A 31 6.64 2.22 22.28
C LEU A 31 5.48 3.20 22.53
N GLN A 32 4.25 2.82 22.15
CA GLN A 32 3.06 3.61 22.46
C GLN A 32 2.85 3.76 23.97
N TYR A 33 3.04 2.70 24.76
CA TYR A 33 2.94 2.78 26.21
C TYR A 33 3.98 3.73 26.81
N LEU A 34 5.23 3.67 26.35
CA LEU A 34 6.29 4.57 26.82
C LEU A 34 5.99 6.04 26.50
N GLN A 35 5.27 6.31 25.42
CA GLN A 35 4.89 7.68 25.01
C GLN A 35 3.61 8.19 25.67
N THR A 36 2.63 7.31 25.89
CA THR A 36 1.25 7.69 26.29
C THR A 36 0.85 7.24 27.69
N GLY A 37 1.63 6.34 28.31
CA GLY A 37 1.29 5.65 29.56
C GLY A 37 0.19 4.59 29.41
N LYS A 38 -0.28 4.30 28.19
CA LYS A 38 -1.42 3.39 27.96
C LYS A 38 -1.08 2.28 26.98
N PHE A 39 -1.38 1.04 27.37
CA PHE A 39 -1.32 -0.10 26.46
C PHE A 39 -2.51 -0.06 25.51
N PHE A 40 -2.26 -0.34 24.23
CA PHE A 40 -3.26 -0.29 23.17
C PHE A 40 -3.96 1.08 23.01
N ALA A 41 -3.24 2.18 23.25
CA ALA A 41 -3.72 3.55 23.02
C ALA A 41 -4.33 3.74 21.61
N ILE A 42 -3.90 2.94 20.63
CA ILE A 42 -4.46 2.93 19.29
C ILE A 42 -5.97 2.66 19.24
N PHE A 43 -6.54 1.83 20.13
CA PHE A 43 -7.98 1.57 20.13
C PHE A 43 -8.78 2.80 20.61
N GLU A 44 -8.26 3.54 21.60
CA GLU A 44 -8.87 4.79 22.03
C GLU A 44 -8.88 5.82 20.89
N VAL A 45 -7.74 5.98 20.20
CA VAL A 45 -7.63 6.88 19.04
C VAL A 45 -8.57 6.44 17.91
N LEU A 46 -8.60 5.15 17.56
CA LEU A 46 -9.49 4.62 16.52
C LEU A 46 -10.97 4.81 16.87
N SER A 47 -11.32 4.73 18.16
CA SER A 47 -12.69 5.00 18.62
C SER A 47 -13.05 6.49 18.49
N SER A 48 -12.08 7.38 18.71
CA SER A 48 -12.27 8.84 18.56
C SER A 48 -12.49 9.28 17.11
N TRP A 49 -12.07 8.47 16.14
CA TRP A 49 -12.27 8.74 14.71
C TRP A 49 -13.68 8.41 14.22
N ASN A 50 -14.59 8.05 15.14
CA ASN A 50 -15.98 7.72 14.84
C ASN A 50 -16.09 6.61 13.78
N ASN A 51 -15.23 5.59 13.89
CA ASN A 51 -15.21 4.50 12.93
C ASN A 51 -16.42 3.57 13.17
N GLN A 52 -17.47 3.74 12.39
CA GLN A 52 -18.71 2.96 12.46
C GLN A 52 -19.21 2.65 11.06
N LEU A 53 -19.86 1.50 10.91
CA LEU A 53 -20.46 1.11 9.64
C LEU A 53 -21.46 2.18 9.20
N ARG A 54 -21.22 2.78 8.04
CA ARG A 54 -22.03 3.85 7.48
C ARG A 54 -22.10 3.74 5.97
N ILE A 55 -23.10 4.41 5.39
CA ILE A 55 -23.15 4.61 3.95
C ILE A 55 -22.13 5.71 3.61
N PRO A 56 -21.27 5.52 2.59
CA PRO A 56 -20.28 6.52 2.23
C PRO A 56 -20.93 7.81 1.73
N GLU A 57 -20.41 8.95 2.17
CA GLU A 57 -20.81 10.27 1.72
C GLU A 57 -19.84 10.78 0.65
N PHE A 58 -20.38 11.40 -0.39
CA PHE A 58 -19.61 11.91 -1.51
C PHE A 58 -19.71 13.45 -1.59
N PRO A 59 -18.66 14.14 -2.09
CA PRO A 59 -17.39 13.58 -2.60
C PRO A 59 -16.51 13.00 -1.49
N LEU A 60 -15.67 12.00 -1.82
CA LEU A 60 -14.68 11.48 -0.88
C LEU A 60 -13.66 12.57 -0.55
N THR A 61 -13.18 12.60 0.69
CA THR A 61 -12.26 13.61 1.21
C THR A 61 -11.01 12.99 1.81
N THR A 62 -9.99 13.82 2.07
CA THR A 62 -8.77 13.39 2.79
C THR A 62 -8.23 14.59 3.57
N TRP A 63 -7.35 14.31 4.53
CA TRP A 63 -6.90 15.30 5.53
C TRP A 63 -6.14 16.50 4.93
N ASP A 64 -5.42 16.33 3.81
CA ASP A 64 -4.70 17.41 3.09
C ASP A 64 -5.47 17.89 1.84
N SER A 65 -6.79 17.69 1.83
CA SER A 65 -7.69 18.10 0.74
C SER A 65 -7.21 17.58 -0.63
N TYR A 66 -7.33 18.39 -1.69
CA TYR A 66 -7.03 18.02 -3.08
C TYR A 66 -5.59 17.53 -3.31
N ARG A 67 -4.63 17.92 -2.45
CA ARG A 67 -3.20 17.60 -2.65
C ARG A 67 -2.88 16.12 -2.46
N LEU A 68 -3.62 15.43 -1.58
CA LEU A 68 -3.49 13.98 -1.37
C LEU A 68 -4.66 13.18 -1.94
N LEU A 69 -5.78 13.85 -2.25
CA LEU A 69 -6.98 13.17 -2.72
C LEU A 69 -6.73 12.36 -3.99
N TRP A 70 -5.92 12.85 -4.92
CA TRP A 70 -5.58 12.11 -6.15
C TRP A 70 -4.78 10.83 -5.85
N LEU A 71 -3.89 10.86 -4.85
CA LEU A 71 -3.04 9.72 -4.47
C LEU A 71 -3.86 8.66 -3.74
N ASP A 72 -4.75 9.09 -2.84
CA ASP A 72 -5.70 8.22 -2.18
C ASP A 72 -6.72 7.64 -3.18
N SER A 73 -7.13 8.43 -4.18
CA SER A 73 -7.97 7.95 -5.28
C SER A 73 -7.25 6.89 -6.13
N ALA A 74 -5.97 7.07 -6.42
CA ALA A 74 -5.16 6.06 -7.12
C ALA A 74 -5.05 4.77 -6.29
N ALA A 75 -4.89 4.88 -4.97
CA ALA A 75 -4.89 3.74 -4.07
C ALA A 75 -6.25 3.03 -4.05
N PHE A 76 -7.34 3.78 -4.13
CA PHE A 76 -8.70 3.25 -4.25
C PHE A 76 -8.90 2.46 -5.55
N LEU A 77 -8.37 2.96 -6.66
CA LEU A 77 -8.38 2.26 -7.96
C LEU A 77 -7.64 0.92 -7.90
N VAL A 78 -6.51 0.86 -7.19
CA VAL A 78 -5.80 -0.41 -6.95
C VAL A 78 -6.70 -1.40 -6.21
N GLY A 79 -7.46 -0.95 -5.20
CA GLY A 79 -8.44 -1.77 -4.51
C GLY A 79 -9.56 -2.28 -5.43
N ALA A 80 -10.06 -1.43 -6.32
CA ALA A 80 -11.06 -1.82 -7.31
C ALA A 80 -10.51 -2.86 -8.31
N PHE A 81 -9.26 -2.70 -8.77
CA PHE A 81 -8.59 -3.71 -9.58
C PHE A 81 -8.43 -5.02 -8.80
N ALA A 82 -8.01 -4.96 -7.53
CA ALA A 82 -7.84 -6.15 -6.71
C ALA A 82 -9.17 -6.94 -6.59
N LEU A 83 -10.29 -6.23 -6.38
CA LEU A 83 -11.62 -6.83 -6.41
C LEU A 83 -11.95 -7.47 -7.76
N PHE A 84 -11.69 -6.77 -8.88
CA PHE A 84 -11.89 -7.31 -10.22
C PHE A 84 -11.13 -8.62 -10.43
N PHE A 85 -9.85 -8.69 -10.03
CA PHE A 85 -9.05 -9.92 -10.12
C PHE A 85 -9.62 -11.03 -9.23
N LEU A 86 -10.03 -10.74 -8.00
CA LEU A 86 -10.67 -11.72 -7.11
C LEU A 86 -11.96 -12.28 -7.71
N LEU A 87 -12.84 -11.42 -8.22
CA LEU A 87 -14.08 -11.83 -8.88
C LEU A 87 -13.81 -12.65 -10.13
N ARG A 88 -12.83 -12.26 -10.95
CA ARG A 88 -12.40 -13.02 -12.12
C ARG A 88 -11.95 -14.42 -11.71
N PHE A 89 -11.09 -14.55 -10.68
CA PHE A 89 -10.62 -15.85 -10.21
C PHE A 89 -11.75 -16.70 -9.61
N PHE A 90 -12.68 -16.08 -8.90
CA PHE A 90 -13.87 -16.73 -8.39
C PHE A 90 -14.74 -17.28 -9.52
N ILE A 91 -15.02 -16.48 -10.55
CA ILE A 91 -15.80 -16.90 -11.73
C ILE A 91 -15.10 -18.03 -12.49
N LEU A 92 -13.78 -17.94 -12.71
CA LEU A 92 -13.02 -19.00 -13.38
C LEU A 92 -13.06 -20.32 -12.61
N LYS A 93 -12.99 -20.25 -11.28
CA LYS A 93 -13.16 -21.41 -10.40
C LYS A 93 -14.57 -22.01 -10.50
N LEU A 94 -15.62 -21.18 -10.52
CA LEU A 94 -17.00 -21.64 -10.71
C LEU A 94 -17.21 -22.33 -12.06
N LYS A 95 -16.55 -21.83 -13.12
CA LYS A 95 -16.57 -22.45 -14.45
C LYS A 95 -15.73 -23.73 -14.56
N LYS A 96 -15.21 -24.26 -13.45
CA LYS A 96 -14.36 -25.47 -13.38
C LYS A 96 -13.14 -25.42 -14.30
N PHE A 97 -12.65 -24.24 -14.65
CA PHE A 97 -11.37 -24.13 -15.32
C PHE A 97 -10.27 -24.53 -14.32
N HIS A 98 -9.32 -25.35 -14.79
CA HIS A 98 -8.12 -25.66 -14.03
C HIS A 98 -7.29 -24.39 -13.88
N PHE A 99 -7.54 -23.65 -12.80
CA PHE A 99 -6.86 -22.40 -12.50
C PHE A 99 -6.32 -22.42 -11.08
N GLY A 100 -4.99 -22.31 -10.96
CA GLY A 100 -4.30 -22.19 -9.68
C GLY A 100 -3.96 -20.72 -9.42
N ILE A 101 -4.49 -20.16 -8.33
CA ILE A 101 -4.02 -18.89 -7.79
C ILE A 101 -2.93 -19.18 -6.75
N GLU A 102 -1.81 -18.47 -6.85
CA GLU A 102 -0.78 -18.54 -5.81
C GLU A 102 -1.35 -17.96 -4.49
N PRO A 103 -1.20 -18.65 -3.34
CA PRO A 103 -1.75 -18.17 -2.06
C PRO A 103 -1.29 -16.77 -1.68
N ALA A 104 -0.03 -16.41 -1.98
CA ALA A 104 0.52 -15.08 -1.70
C ALA A 104 -0.20 -13.98 -2.50
N LEU A 105 -0.52 -14.24 -3.78
CA LEU A 105 -1.28 -13.32 -4.61
C LEU A 105 -2.74 -13.22 -4.13
N ALA A 106 -3.37 -14.35 -3.78
CA ALA A 106 -4.74 -14.36 -3.27
C ALA A 106 -4.87 -13.50 -2.01
N PHE A 107 -3.95 -13.66 -1.06
CA PHE A 107 -3.90 -12.86 0.16
C PHE A 107 -3.63 -11.38 -0.14
N SER A 108 -2.69 -11.08 -1.05
CA SER A 108 -2.36 -9.71 -1.43
C SER A 108 -3.58 -9.00 -2.04
N LEU A 109 -4.29 -9.65 -2.96
CA LEU A 109 -5.50 -9.11 -3.56
C LEU A 109 -6.60 -8.88 -2.52
N ALA A 110 -6.79 -9.83 -1.60
CA ALA A 110 -7.76 -9.68 -0.51
C ALA A 110 -7.42 -8.49 0.38
N TYR A 111 -6.16 -8.34 0.80
CA TYR A 111 -5.72 -7.20 1.60
C TYR A 111 -5.94 -5.86 0.87
N LEU A 112 -5.49 -5.77 -0.39
CA LEU A 112 -5.60 -4.56 -1.21
C LEU A 112 -7.05 -4.15 -1.50
N PHE A 113 -8.00 -5.08 -1.47
CA PHE A 113 -9.43 -4.79 -1.57
C PHE A 113 -10.04 -4.44 -0.21
N VAL A 114 -9.74 -5.21 0.84
CA VAL A 114 -10.36 -5.07 2.17
C VAL A 114 -10.01 -3.71 2.79
N VAL A 115 -8.79 -3.22 2.61
CA VAL A 115 -8.37 -1.94 3.18
C VAL A 115 -9.19 -0.75 2.63
N PRO A 116 -9.28 -0.50 1.31
CA PRO A 116 -10.14 0.55 0.75
C PRO A 116 -11.61 0.33 1.07
N PHE A 117 -12.08 -0.92 1.06
CA PHE A 117 -13.45 -1.25 1.46
C PHE A 117 -13.73 -0.83 2.91
N TYR A 118 -12.85 -1.19 3.84
CA TYR A 118 -12.96 -0.80 5.24
C TYR A 118 -12.99 0.73 5.37
N MET A 119 -12.07 1.43 4.72
CA MET A 119 -12.02 2.89 4.77
C MET A 119 -13.29 3.53 4.20
N LEU A 120 -13.83 3.01 3.10
CA LEU A 120 -15.04 3.54 2.49
C LEU A 120 -16.27 3.40 3.41
N TRP A 121 -16.41 2.26 4.08
CA TRP A 121 -17.62 1.92 4.84
C TRP A 121 -17.55 2.21 6.33
N PHE A 122 -16.34 2.36 6.89
CA PHE A 122 -16.14 2.53 8.32
C PHE A 122 -15.45 3.84 8.71
N ALA A 123 -14.83 4.58 7.78
CA ALA A 123 -14.17 5.83 8.15
C ALA A 123 -15.17 6.94 8.52
N GLY A 124 -14.69 7.90 9.31
CA GLY A 124 -15.42 9.11 9.65
C GLY A 124 -15.77 9.99 8.45
N VAL A 125 -16.70 10.92 8.69
CA VAL A 125 -17.06 11.99 7.75
C VAL A 125 -16.34 13.26 8.18
N ASP A 126 -15.71 13.95 7.24
CA ASP A 126 -14.97 15.18 7.55
C ASP A 126 -15.93 16.33 7.89
N ALA A 127 -15.44 17.33 8.61
CA ALA A 127 -16.25 18.48 9.04
C ALA A 127 -16.90 19.27 7.87
N GLY A 128 -16.31 19.18 6.67
CA GLY A 128 -16.84 19.77 5.44
C GLY A 128 -17.86 18.88 4.69
N GLY A 129 -18.21 17.72 5.24
CA GLY A 129 -18.97 16.67 4.57
C GLY A 129 -18.08 15.72 3.77
N GLY A 130 -18.59 14.53 3.47
CA GLY A 130 -17.88 13.51 2.70
C GLY A 130 -17.08 12.51 3.55
N THR A 131 -16.99 11.27 3.08
CA THR A 131 -16.24 10.21 3.76
C THR A 131 -14.74 10.39 3.56
N SER A 132 -14.00 10.41 4.68
CA SER A 132 -12.56 10.61 4.68
C SER A 132 -11.79 9.31 4.42
N ILE A 133 -10.99 9.27 3.34
CA ILE A 133 -10.15 8.12 2.99
C ILE A 133 -8.74 8.18 3.60
N PHE A 134 -8.51 9.05 4.60
CA PHE A 134 -7.34 9.15 5.49
C PHE A 134 -6.03 8.51 5.00
N SER A 135 -5.36 9.12 4.01
CA SER A 135 -4.07 8.65 3.48
C SER A 135 -4.08 7.17 3.07
N LEU A 136 -5.17 6.70 2.44
CA LEU A 136 -5.30 5.34 1.91
C LEU A 136 -4.04 4.87 1.17
N ASN A 137 -3.36 5.80 0.50
CA ASN A 137 -2.11 5.59 -0.20
C ASN A 137 -1.05 4.80 0.59
N ARG A 138 -0.87 5.05 1.90
CA ARG A 138 0.18 4.39 2.69
C ARG A 138 -0.14 2.93 2.97
N TYR A 139 -1.43 2.64 3.13
CA TYR A 139 -1.90 1.28 3.38
C TYR A 139 -1.95 0.42 2.12
N ILE A 140 -1.91 1.04 0.95
CA ILE A 140 -1.83 0.34 -0.33
C ILE A 140 -0.38 0.27 -0.78
N PHE A 141 0.23 1.41 -1.11
CA PHE A 141 1.51 1.46 -1.81
C PHE A 141 2.69 1.07 -0.93
N ALA A 142 2.69 1.41 0.36
CA ALA A 142 3.81 1.11 1.25
C ALA A 142 3.74 -0.31 1.85
N THR A 143 3.20 -1.28 1.09
CA THR A 143 3.03 -2.67 1.55
C THR A 143 3.64 -3.67 0.58
N PRO A 144 4.13 -4.82 1.08
CA PRO A 144 4.61 -5.90 0.21
C PRO A 144 3.49 -6.50 -0.67
N PHE A 145 2.22 -6.37 -0.25
CA PHE A 145 1.07 -6.88 -0.99
C PHE A 145 0.88 -6.15 -2.32
N PHE A 146 1.08 -4.83 -2.33
CA PHE A 146 1.08 -4.06 -3.57
C PHE A 146 2.20 -4.51 -4.50
N SER A 147 3.40 -4.77 -3.99
CA SER A 147 4.51 -5.28 -4.80
C SER A 147 4.20 -6.64 -5.43
N ILE A 148 3.60 -7.57 -4.68
CA ILE A 148 3.20 -8.89 -5.19
C ILE A 148 2.13 -8.76 -6.28
N PHE A 149 1.09 -7.95 -6.04
CA PHE A 149 0.05 -7.68 -7.02
C PHE A 149 0.63 -7.10 -8.32
N LEU A 150 1.50 -6.10 -8.18
CA LEU A 150 2.07 -5.41 -9.32
C LEU A 150 3.00 -6.34 -10.11
N LEU A 151 3.81 -7.17 -9.45
CA LEU A 151 4.62 -8.20 -10.10
C LEU A 151 3.76 -9.17 -10.93
N HIS A 152 2.59 -9.58 -10.41
CA HIS A 152 1.66 -10.44 -11.14
C HIS A 152 1.14 -9.79 -12.43
N VAL A 153 0.68 -8.53 -12.35
CA VAL A 153 0.18 -7.78 -13.52
C VAL A 153 1.29 -7.63 -14.57
N LEU A 154 2.51 -7.35 -14.13
CA LEU A 154 3.65 -7.11 -15.00
C LEU A 154 4.13 -8.38 -15.70
N HIS A 155 4.22 -9.50 -14.99
CA HIS A 155 4.54 -10.78 -15.61
C HIS A 155 3.49 -11.25 -16.62
N ALA A 156 2.23 -10.83 -16.46
CA ALA A 156 1.17 -11.09 -17.42
C ALA A 156 1.22 -10.18 -18.66
N THR A 157 2.00 -9.10 -18.64
CA THR A 157 2.06 -8.10 -19.70
C THR A 157 3.26 -8.35 -20.62
N ASN A 158 3.02 -8.45 -21.93
CA ASN A 158 4.11 -8.47 -22.91
C ASN A 158 4.65 -7.05 -23.10
N PHE A 159 5.84 -6.80 -22.56
CA PHE A 159 6.48 -5.49 -22.65
C PHE A 159 6.93 -5.18 -24.07
N ASN A 160 6.31 -4.16 -24.67
CA ASN A 160 6.76 -3.56 -25.92
C ASN A 160 6.94 -2.04 -25.75
N LYS A 161 7.47 -1.37 -26.77
CA LYS A 161 7.73 0.09 -26.75
C LYS A 161 6.48 0.91 -26.45
N ASN A 162 5.31 0.46 -26.93
CA ASN A 162 4.04 1.15 -26.71
C ASN A 162 3.56 0.98 -25.26
N THR A 163 3.77 -0.20 -24.66
CA THR A 163 3.53 -0.43 -23.22
C THR A 163 4.41 0.49 -22.37
N LEU A 164 5.70 0.62 -22.71
CA LEU A 164 6.62 1.50 -22.00
C LEU A 164 6.21 2.98 -22.12
N LEU A 165 5.82 3.42 -23.32
CA LEU A 165 5.30 4.77 -23.55
C LEU A 165 4.00 5.02 -22.78
N GLY A 166 3.09 4.04 -22.73
CA GLY A 166 1.87 4.10 -21.93
C GLY A 166 2.16 4.27 -20.44
N PHE A 167 3.11 3.51 -19.89
CA PHE A 167 3.55 3.68 -18.50
C PHE A 167 4.20 5.04 -18.26
N ALA A 168 5.07 5.51 -19.16
CA ALA A 168 5.69 6.83 -19.04
C ALA A 168 4.65 7.96 -19.08
N LEU A 169 3.61 7.82 -19.91
CA LEU A 169 2.50 8.75 -19.98
C LEU A 169 1.68 8.76 -18.68
N VAL A 170 1.28 7.58 -18.17
CA VAL A 170 0.57 7.47 -16.89
C VAL A 170 1.37 8.07 -15.75
N LEU A 171 2.68 7.80 -15.71
CA LEU A 171 3.57 8.39 -14.72
C LEU A 171 3.63 9.92 -14.85
N THR A 172 3.74 10.45 -16.08
CA THR A 172 3.75 11.89 -16.32
C THR A 172 2.46 12.54 -15.85
N VAL A 173 1.31 11.92 -16.14
CA VAL A 173 0.00 12.39 -15.65
C VAL A 173 -0.04 12.37 -14.12
N VAL A 174 0.43 11.30 -13.48
CA VAL A 174 0.53 11.19 -12.02
C VAL A 174 1.42 12.29 -11.43
N LEU A 175 2.60 12.56 -12.02
CA LEU A 175 3.51 13.62 -11.59
C LEU A 175 2.89 15.01 -11.74
N VAL A 176 2.19 15.26 -12.85
CA VAL A 176 1.51 16.53 -13.11
C VAL A 176 0.34 16.72 -12.14
N MET A 177 -0.48 15.68 -11.92
CA MET A 177 -1.60 15.70 -10.97
C MET A 177 -1.15 15.87 -9.52
N TYR A 178 0.06 15.40 -9.17
CA TYR A 178 0.68 15.68 -7.87
C TYR A 178 1.08 17.15 -7.67
N GLY A 179 1.09 17.95 -8.73
CA GLY A 179 1.59 19.32 -8.67
C GLY A 179 3.11 19.38 -8.55
N PHE A 180 3.85 18.45 -9.19
CA PHE A 180 5.32 18.46 -9.23
C PHE A 180 5.94 19.85 -9.54
N PRO A 181 5.36 20.72 -10.40
CA PRO A 181 5.84 22.09 -10.59
C PRO A 181 5.66 23.01 -9.37
N GLN A 182 4.61 22.80 -8.56
CA GLN A 182 4.34 23.60 -7.34
C GLN A 182 5.15 23.08 -6.14
N TYR A 183 5.44 21.77 -6.09
CA TYR A 183 6.19 21.13 -5.00
C TYR A 183 7.71 21.33 -5.10
N THR A 184 8.27 21.34 -6.31
CA THR A 184 9.68 21.69 -6.52
C THR A 184 9.98 23.10 -6.01
N TRP A 185 9.03 24.04 -6.16
CA TRP A 185 9.10 25.37 -5.55
C TRP A 185 8.99 25.34 -4.01
N GLY A 186 8.11 24.49 -3.45
CA GLY A 186 7.97 24.27 -2.00
C GLY A 186 9.21 23.65 -1.32
N LEU A 187 9.90 22.74 -2.00
CA LEU A 187 11.17 22.13 -1.56
C LEU A 187 12.32 23.15 -1.57
N LEU A 188 12.39 24.01 -2.60
CA LEU A 188 13.34 25.12 -2.67
C LEU A 188 13.08 26.18 -1.58
N THR A 189 11.85 26.28 -1.08
CA THR A 189 11.44 27.27 -0.06
C THR A 189 11.36 26.70 1.36
N LYS A 190 11.83 25.47 1.61
CA LYS A 190 11.86 24.81 2.94
C LYS A 190 10.51 24.82 3.68
N VAL A 191 9.41 24.60 2.98
CA VAL A 191 8.10 24.46 3.64
C VAL A 191 8.07 23.17 4.47
N SER A 192 7.77 23.30 5.77
CA SER A 192 7.71 22.17 6.71
C SER A 192 6.75 21.07 6.22
N GLY A 193 7.24 19.82 6.16
CA GLY A 193 6.44 18.66 5.73
C GLY A 193 6.48 18.35 4.23
N ALA A 194 7.25 19.08 3.43
CA ALA A 194 7.48 18.75 2.01
C ALA A 194 8.35 17.50 1.81
N GLU A 195 9.24 17.19 2.76
CA GLU A 195 10.19 16.07 2.68
C GLU A 195 9.52 14.69 2.79
N ASN A 196 8.54 14.52 3.69
CA ASN A 196 7.80 13.27 3.86
C ASN A 196 6.91 12.96 2.63
N ARG A 197 6.36 14.02 2.02
CA ARG A 197 5.51 13.92 0.84
C ARG A 197 6.34 13.60 -0.42
N PHE A 198 7.54 14.21 -0.55
CA PHE A 198 8.52 13.84 -1.58
C PHE A 198 8.97 12.36 -1.50
N LEU A 199 9.09 11.80 -0.29
CA LEU A 199 9.41 10.38 -0.10
C LEU A 199 8.31 9.43 -0.54
N GLN A 200 7.04 9.76 -0.29
CA GLN A 200 5.91 8.97 -0.77
C GLN A 200 5.85 8.98 -2.30
N LEU A 201 6.03 10.16 -2.92
CA LEU A 201 6.12 10.29 -4.38
C LEU A 201 7.32 9.50 -4.93
N THR A 202 8.49 9.65 -4.30
CA THR A 202 9.70 8.91 -4.69
C THR A 202 9.49 7.41 -4.54
N GLY A 203 8.79 6.95 -3.50
CA GLY A 203 8.42 5.55 -3.30
C GLY A 203 7.51 5.01 -4.40
N VAL A 204 6.47 5.77 -4.79
CA VAL A 204 5.55 5.41 -5.88
C VAL A 204 6.26 5.42 -7.24
N ILE A 205 7.11 6.42 -7.51
CA ILE A 205 7.92 6.52 -8.74
C ILE A 205 8.94 5.39 -8.80
N VAL A 206 9.67 5.13 -7.71
CA VAL A 206 10.68 4.07 -7.63
C VAL A 206 10.04 2.70 -7.75
N MET A 207 8.88 2.48 -7.13
CA MET A 207 8.12 1.24 -7.31
C MET A 207 7.67 1.11 -8.76
N ALA A 208 7.01 2.11 -9.34
CA ALA A 208 6.57 2.10 -10.73
C ALA A 208 7.73 1.86 -11.72
N PHE A 209 8.88 2.51 -11.53
CA PHE A 209 10.05 2.38 -12.42
C PHE A 209 10.83 1.08 -12.21
N GLY A 210 11.10 0.67 -10.97
CA GLY A 210 11.79 -0.60 -10.75
C GLY A 210 10.98 -1.76 -11.29
N LEU A 211 9.65 -1.65 -11.28
CA LEU A 211 8.71 -2.65 -11.78
C LEU A 211 8.72 -2.76 -13.32
N LEU A 212 9.01 -1.68 -14.04
CA LEU A 212 9.32 -1.73 -15.48
C LEU A 212 10.60 -2.53 -15.77
N PHE A 213 11.59 -2.54 -14.87
CA PHE A 213 12.78 -3.37 -14.98
C PHE A 213 12.54 -4.83 -14.56
N THR A 214 11.47 -5.11 -13.79
CA THR A 214 11.17 -6.47 -13.32
C THR A 214 10.73 -7.43 -14.42
N THR A 215 10.25 -6.91 -15.55
CA THR A 215 9.66 -7.69 -16.65
C THR A 215 10.68 -8.21 -17.65
N HIS A 216 11.91 -7.71 -17.58
CA HIS A 216 13.01 -8.29 -18.32
C HIS A 216 13.47 -9.58 -17.63
N LYS A 217 13.18 -10.76 -18.21
CA LYS A 217 13.47 -12.10 -17.62
C LYS A 217 14.88 -12.23 -17.01
N ARG A 218 15.88 -11.52 -17.53
CA ARG A 218 17.27 -11.55 -17.06
C ARG A 218 17.56 -10.68 -15.82
N HIS A 219 16.85 -9.57 -15.66
CA HIS A 219 17.11 -8.57 -14.60
C HIS A 219 15.97 -8.49 -13.58
N GLY A 220 14.88 -9.21 -13.84
CA GLY A 220 13.63 -9.13 -13.09
C GLY A 220 13.79 -9.31 -11.59
N ASN A 221 14.40 -10.44 -11.21
CA ASN A 221 14.60 -10.79 -9.81
C ASN A 221 15.53 -9.81 -9.07
N LYS A 222 16.54 -9.25 -9.75
CA LYS A 222 17.44 -8.25 -9.15
C LYS A 222 16.70 -6.93 -8.92
N ALA A 223 15.88 -6.51 -9.87
CA ALA A 223 15.05 -5.31 -9.74
C ALA A 223 14.01 -5.47 -8.62
N VAL A 224 13.34 -6.62 -8.49
CA VAL A 224 12.43 -6.92 -7.37
C VAL A 224 13.15 -6.82 -6.02
N PHE A 225 14.36 -7.37 -5.92
CA PHE A 225 15.14 -7.30 -4.69
C PHE A 225 15.51 -5.86 -4.32
N VAL A 226 15.99 -5.07 -5.30
CA VAL A 226 16.30 -3.64 -5.09
C VAL A 226 15.05 -2.85 -4.69
N LEU A 227 13.92 -3.09 -5.35
CA LEU A 227 12.64 -2.49 -4.99
C LEU A 227 12.21 -2.82 -3.58
N TYR A 228 12.38 -4.07 -3.15
CA TYR A 228 12.08 -4.49 -1.80
C TYR A 228 12.96 -3.76 -0.79
N LEU A 229 14.27 -3.64 -1.05
CA LEU A 229 15.17 -2.86 -0.20
C LEU A 229 14.77 -1.38 -0.13
N LEU A 230 14.36 -0.78 -1.25
CA LEU A 230 13.88 0.61 -1.28
C LEU A 230 12.56 0.76 -0.51
N ASN A 231 11.67 -0.23 -0.58
CA ASN A 231 10.44 -0.27 0.20
C ASN A 231 10.72 -0.36 1.71
N VAL A 232 11.66 -1.22 2.12
CA VAL A 232 12.11 -1.32 3.51
C VAL A 232 12.74 -0.01 3.99
N PHE A 233 13.61 0.60 3.18
CA PHE A 233 14.20 1.89 3.49
C PHE A 233 13.14 2.99 3.67
N LEU A 234 12.15 3.03 2.77
CA LEU A 234 11.03 3.96 2.86
C LEU A 234 10.26 3.73 4.17
N GLN A 235 9.91 2.48 4.49
CA GLN A 235 9.22 2.14 5.75
C GLN A 235 10.01 2.59 6.97
N LEU A 236 11.33 2.36 7.01
CA LEU A 236 12.19 2.79 8.12
C LEU A 236 12.23 4.32 8.26
N LYS A 237 12.31 5.04 7.14
CA LYS A 237 12.33 6.51 7.17
C LYS A 237 10.98 7.08 7.61
N LEU A 238 9.88 6.53 7.10
CA LEU A 238 8.53 6.88 7.52
C LEU A 238 8.31 6.59 9.02
N PHE A 239 8.80 5.45 9.50
CA PHE A 239 8.75 5.09 10.92
C PHE A 239 9.57 6.04 11.79
N THR A 240 10.78 6.42 11.35
CA THR A 240 11.63 7.38 12.07
C THR A 240 10.97 8.76 12.14
N ALA A 241 10.38 9.22 11.03
CA ALA A 241 9.63 10.47 11.00
C ALA A 241 8.44 10.43 11.98
N TRP A 242 7.72 9.31 12.01
CA TRP A 242 6.60 9.11 12.94
C TRP A 242 7.05 9.16 14.41
N ILE A 243 8.14 8.48 14.77
CA ILE A 243 8.70 8.51 16.14
C ILE A 243 9.05 9.94 16.56
N ASN A 244 9.57 10.76 15.63
CA ASN A 244 9.92 12.14 15.87
C ASN A 244 8.72 13.11 15.85
N GLY A 245 7.49 12.60 15.86
CA GLY A 245 6.26 13.39 15.88
C GLY A 245 5.89 14.05 14.55
N SER A 246 6.58 13.69 13.45
CA SER A 246 6.20 14.18 12.13
C SER A 246 5.01 13.40 11.58
N TRP A 247 4.11 14.09 10.88
CA TRP A 247 3.04 13.41 10.16
C TRP A 247 3.58 12.72 8.89
N VAL A 248 3.09 11.51 8.64
CA VAL A 248 3.61 10.58 7.62
C VAL A 248 2.53 10.15 6.62
N GLY A 249 1.38 10.84 6.64
CA GLY A 249 0.26 10.60 5.74
C GLY A 249 0.29 11.39 4.45
#